data_AF-A0A7X8ASV9-F1
#
_entry.id   AF-A0A7X8ASV9-F1
#
_cell.length_a   1.000
_cell.length_b   1.000
_cell.length_c   1.000
_cell.angle_alpha   90.00
_cell.angle_beta   90.00
_cell.angle_gamma   90.00
#
_symmetry.space_group_name_H-M   'P 1'
#
loop_
_entity.id
_entity.type
_entity.pdbx_description
1 polymer ?
#
loop_
_entity_poly.entity_id
_entity_poly.type
_entity_poly.pdbx_seq_one_letter_code
_entity_poly.pdbx_strand_id
1 'polypeptide(L)'
;KNENIIYTSSCGRIFDIVSALLDIKKEVTYEGEAAVSLEMLAYDSNKIDSFYNYEIHKNEFYEIDLKETIKNIILEKDIINKEDIARKFHNTIAKICFDLSYILKEKYKIKNVGFTGGVFQNRLLIQTIRDIFKNEDFILYFHNRVPPNDGGISLGQIVLGKEE
;
A
#
# COMPACT_ATOMS: atom_id res chain seq x y z
N LYS A 1 -16.92 -6.63 -26.41
CA LYS A 1 -15.87 -7.24 -25.54
C LYS A 1 -15.47 -6.36 -24.33
N ASN A 2 -16.07 -5.17 -24.14
CA ASN A 2 -15.84 -4.31 -22.98
C ASN A 2 -17.14 -4.08 -22.16
N GLU A 3 -18.06 -5.05 -22.16
CA GLU A 3 -19.23 -4.97 -21.29
C GLU A 3 -18.78 -5.34 -19.86
N ASN A 4 -19.14 -4.51 -18.87
CA ASN A 4 -18.82 -4.68 -17.45
C ASN A 4 -17.33 -4.54 -17.05
N ILE A 5 -16.57 -3.67 -17.71
CA ILE A 5 -15.22 -3.28 -17.26
C ILE A 5 -15.29 -1.92 -16.55
N ILE A 6 -14.85 -1.88 -15.30
CA ILE A 6 -14.75 -0.65 -14.50
C ILE A 6 -13.27 -0.42 -14.16
N TYR A 7 -12.77 0.78 -14.47
CA TYR A 7 -11.41 1.18 -14.10
C TYR A 7 -11.32 1.47 -12.60
N THR A 8 -10.20 1.09 -11.98
CA THR A 8 -9.96 1.31 -10.55
C THR A 8 -8.49 1.63 -10.29
N SER A 9 -8.24 2.49 -9.30
CA SER A 9 -6.92 2.79 -8.73
C SER A 9 -6.79 2.27 -7.28
N SER A 10 -7.65 1.31 -6.90
CA SER A 10 -7.69 0.80 -5.52
C SER A 10 -6.43 0.03 -5.15
N CYS A 11 -5.72 0.53 -4.13
CA CYS A 11 -4.57 -0.18 -3.54
C CYS A 11 -4.96 -1.56 -3.00
N GLY A 12 -6.15 -1.70 -2.40
CA GLY A 12 -6.63 -3.00 -1.93
C GLY A 12 -6.74 -4.04 -3.06
N ARG A 13 -7.17 -3.63 -4.26
CA ARG A 13 -7.20 -4.53 -5.43
C ARG A 13 -5.80 -4.95 -5.88
N ILE A 14 -4.80 -4.09 -5.72
CA ILE A 14 -3.39 -4.45 -6.01
C ILE A 14 -2.91 -5.53 -5.05
N PHE A 15 -3.24 -5.44 -3.75
CA PHE A 15 -2.96 -6.50 -2.78
C PHE A 15 -3.65 -7.82 -3.15
N ASP A 16 -4.91 -7.76 -3.58
CA ASP A 16 -5.65 -8.96 -4.02
C ASP A 16 -4.99 -9.61 -5.24
N ILE A 17 -4.53 -8.81 -6.21
CA ILE A 17 -3.79 -9.30 -7.40
C ILE A 17 -2.54 -10.07 -6.97
N VAL A 18 -1.73 -9.50 -6.08
CA VAL A 18 -0.49 -10.15 -5.62
C VAL A 18 -0.80 -11.44 -4.84
N SER A 19 -1.82 -11.41 -3.97
CA SER A 19 -2.29 -12.61 -3.27
C SER A 19 -2.71 -13.72 -4.23
N ALA A 20 -3.43 -13.38 -5.30
CA ALA A 20 -3.87 -14.32 -6.32
C ALA A 20 -2.68 -14.87 -7.15
N LEU A 21 -1.73 -14.01 -7.53
CA LEU A 21 -0.52 -14.41 -8.28
C LEU A 21 0.38 -15.38 -7.49
N LEU A 22 0.39 -15.26 -6.16
CA LEU A 22 1.13 -16.15 -5.27
C LEU A 22 0.33 -17.38 -4.86
N ASP A 23 -0.84 -17.63 -5.44
CA ASP A 23 -1.75 -18.74 -5.09
C ASP A 23 -2.10 -18.80 -3.59
N ILE A 24 -2.18 -17.65 -2.90
CA ILE A 24 -2.52 -17.58 -1.47
C ILE A 24 -4.04 -17.68 -1.30
N LYS A 25 -4.77 -16.77 -1.96
CA LYS A 25 -6.23 -16.72 -1.98
C LYS A 25 -6.70 -16.37 -3.39
N LYS A 26 -7.48 -17.27 -4.00
CA LYS A 26 -8.14 -17.09 -5.31
C LYS A 26 -9.59 -16.65 -5.17
N GLU A 27 -10.25 -17.10 -4.10
CA GLU A 27 -11.60 -16.73 -3.75
C GLU A 27 -11.59 -16.16 -2.34
N VAL A 28 -12.38 -15.10 -2.13
CA VAL A 28 -12.51 -14.40 -0.86
C VAL A 28 -13.93 -14.56 -0.33
N THR A 29 -14.05 -14.73 0.98
CA THR A 29 -15.30 -14.91 1.73
C THR A 29 -15.72 -13.63 2.44
N TYR A 30 -14.80 -12.67 2.61
CA TYR A 30 -15.05 -11.34 3.14
C TYR A 30 -14.10 -10.31 2.52
N GLU A 31 -14.43 -9.02 2.68
CA GLU A 31 -13.63 -7.94 2.14
C GLU A 31 -12.26 -7.83 2.83
N GLY A 32 -11.20 -7.81 2.03
CA GLY A 32 -9.82 -7.68 2.51
C GLY A 32 -9.16 -9.00 2.92
N GLU A 33 -9.84 -10.15 2.82
CA GLU A 33 -9.27 -11.45 3.20
C GLU A 33 -7.93 -11.76 2.51
N ALA A 34 -7.85 -11.50 1.20
CA ALA A 34 -6.65 -11.74 0.42
C ALA A 34 -5.48 -10.83 0.86
N ALA A 35 -5.76 -9.54 1.10
CA ALA A 35 -4.77 -8.60 1.62
C ALA A 35 -4.26 -9.00 3.03
N VAL A 36 -5.15 -9.45 3.92
CA VAL A 36 -4.78 -9.93 5.26
C VAL A 36 -3.94 -11.21 5.18
N SER A 37 -4.32 -12.14 4.29
CA SER A 37 -3.57 -13.39 4.09
C SER A 37 -2.15 -13.11 3.55
N LEU A 38 -2.03 -12.14 2.62
CA LEU A 38 -0.74 -11.70 2.10
C LEU A 38 0.12 -11.01 3.17
N GLU A 39 -0.49 -10.22 4.07
CA GLU A 39 0.20 -9.64 5.23
C GLU A 39 0.76 -10.72 6.15
N MET A 40 -0.06 -11.70 6.52
CA MET A 40 0.35 -12.81 7.39
C MET A 40 1.55 -13.55 6.80
N LEU A 41 1.50 -13.88 5.51
CA LEU A 41 2.59 -14.57 4.83
C LEU A 41 3.90 -13.74 4.82
N ALA A 42 3.80 -12.42 4.70
CA ALA A 42 4.97 -11.54 4.69
C ALA A 42 5.70 -11.46 6.05
N TYR A 43 5.02 -11.77 7.17
CA TYR A 43 5.66 -11.84 8.49
C TYR A 43 6.62 -13.02 8.62
N ASP A 44 6.37 -14.11 7.91
CA ASP A 44 7.18 -15.34 7.95
C ASP A 44 8.43 -15.26 7.05
N SER A 45 8.63 -14.14 6.36
CA SER A 45 9.82 -13.89 5.54
C SER A 45 11.10 -13.79 6.37
N ASN A 46 12.24 -14.05 5.72
CA ASN A 46 13.56 -13.88 6.34
C ASN A 46 13.99 -12.40 6.48
N LYS A 47 13.02 -11.48 6.61
CA LYS A 47 13.23 -10.02 6.72
C LYS A 47 14.09 -9.46 5.59
N ILE A 48 13.77 -9.83 4.35
CA ILE A 48 14.42 -9.26 3.17
C ILE A 48 14.21 -7.73 3.18
N ASP A 49 15.33 -7.01 3.06
CA ASP A 49 15.37 -5.55 2.95
C ASP A 49 15.57 -5.15 1.47
N SER A 50 14.59 -5.48 0.64
CA SER A 50 14.54 -5.06 -0.76
C SER A 50 13.12 -4.72 -1.17
N PHE A 51 12.99 -4.03 -2.30
CA PHE A 51 11.73 -3.66 -2.94
C PHE A 51 11.82 -3.91 -4.45
N TYR A 52 10.68 -3.90 -5.12
CA TYR A 52 10.60 -3.95 -6.58
C TYR A 52 10.71 -2.55 -7.19
N ASN A 53 11.22 -2.50 -8.42
CA ASN A 53 11.19 -1.27 -9.21
C ASN A 53 9.75 -0.89 -9.58
N TYR A 54 9.51 0.41 -9.61
CA TYR A 54 8.29 1.05 -10.07
C TYR A 54 8.66 2.43 -10.64
N GLU A 55 7.77 2.99 -11.44
CA GLU A 55 7.94 4.32 -12.00
C GLU A 55 6.87 5.25 -11.43
N ILE A 56 7.24 6.53 -11.23
CA ILE A 56 6.29 7.58 -10.87
C ILE A 56 6.27 8.59 -12.00
N HIS A 57 5.17 8.65 -12.72
CA HIS A 57 4.95 9.61 -13.80
C HIS A 57 4.19 10.82 -13.29
N LYS A 58 4.51 11.99 -13.83
CA LYS A 58 3.77 13.21 -13.55
C LYS A 58 3.06 13.68 -14.80
N ASN A 59 1.74 13.50 -14.81
CA ASN A 59 0.83 14.06 -15.79
C ASN A 59 0.02 15.18 -15.11
N GLU A 60 -1.31 15.13 -15.18
CA GLU A 60 -2.19 15.96 -14.36
C GLU A 60 -2.05 15.62 -12.86
N PHE A 61 -1.90 14.33 -12.56
CA PHE A 61 -1.63 13.78 -11.24
C PHE A 61 -0.31 13.00 -11.25
N TYR A 62 0.20 12.68 -10.06
CA TYR A 62 1.26 11.69 -9.93
C TYR A 62 0.65 10.29 -10.05
N GLU A 63 1.14 9.51 -11.00
CA GLU A 63 0.69 8.15 -11.29
C GLU A 63 1.83 7.17 -11.02
N ILE A 64 1.55 6.07 -10.31
CA ILE A 64 2.52 5.03 -10.00
C ILE A 64 2.30 3.87 -10.98
N ASP A 65 3.29 3.58 -11.81
CA ASP A 65 3.28 2.41 -12.68
C ASP A 65 3.92 1.20 -11.97
N LEU A 66 3.09 0.20 -11.69
CA LEU A 66 3.47 -1.06 -11.04
C LEU A 66 3.67 -2.22 -12.03
N LYS A 67 3.64 -1.97 -13.34
CA LYS A 67 3.78 -3.01 -14.36
C LYS A 67 5.08 -3.79 -14.21
N GLU A 68 6.19 -3.11 -13.95
CA GLU A 68 7.48 -3.77 -13.70
C GLU A 68 7.46 -4.56 -12.38
N THR A 69 6.89 -3.98 -11.32
CA THR A 69 6.70 -4.67 -10.04
C THR A 69 5.94 -5.99 -10.22
N ILE A 70 4.79 -5.96 -10.89
CA ILE A 70 3.97 -7.16 -11.13
C ILE A 70 4.69 -8.16 -12.03
N LYS A 71 5.38 -7.69 -13.08
CA LYS A 71 6.19 -8.56 -13.94
C LYS A 71 7.28 -9.28 -13.15
N ASN A 72 7.99 -8.57 -12.28
CA ASN A 72 9.05 -9.15 -11.45
C ASN A 72 8.50 -10.16 -10.44
N ILE A 73 7.34 -9.88 -9.83
CA ILE A 73 6.64 -10.85 -8.97
C ILE A 73 6.33 -12.14 -9.75
N ILE A 74 5.81 -12.04 -10.98
CA ILE A 74 5.50 -13.22 -11.81
C ILE A 74 6.76 -14.01 -12.16
N LEU A 75 7.88 -13.33 -12.44
CA LEU A 75 9.15 -13.99 -12.76
C LEU A 75 9.77 -14.67 -11.53
N GLU A 76 9.63 -14.07 -10.35
CA GLU A 76 10.22 -14.57 -9.10
C GLU A 76 9.37 -15.66 -8.40
N LYS A 77 8.05 -15.74 -8.68
CA LYS A 77 7.10 -16.59 -7.93
C LYS A 77 7.44 -18.08 -7.88
N ASP A 78 8.17 -18.59 -8.87
CA ASP A 78 8.57 -20.00 -8.98
C ASP A 78 10.06 -20.21 -8.65
N ILE A 79 10.77 -19.14 -8.26
CA ILE A 79 12.22 -19.12 -8.02
C ILE A 79 12.54 -18.92 -6.54
N ILE A 80 11.81 -18.03 -5.86
CA ILE A 80 12.01 -17.71 -4.44
C ILE A 80 10.74 -17.97 -3.61
N ASN A 81 10.89 -17.96 -2.29
CA ASN A 81 9.79 -18.21 -1.36
C ASN A 81 8.71 -17.11 -1.45
N LYS A 82 7.45 -17.50 -1.23
CA LYS A 82 6.30 -16.60 -1.38
C LYS A 82 6.24 -15.54 -0.28
N GLU A 83 6.70 -15.90 0.92
CA GLU A 83 6.87 -15.03 2.08
C GLU A 83 7.79 -13.85 1.76
N ASP A 84 8.90 -14.15 1.09
CA ASP A 84 9.90 -13.17 0.68
C ASP A 84 9.37 -12.23 -0.41
N ILE A 85 8.59 -12.75 -1.36
CA ILE A 85 7.90 -11.92 -2.38
C ILE A 85 6.85 -11.03 -1.73
N ALA A 86 6.03 -11.59 -0.82
CA ALA A 86 5.03 -10.84 -0.09
C ALA A 86 5.69 -9.71 0.72
N ARG A 87 6.80 -9.98 1.39
CA ARG A 87 7.57 -8.96 2.12
C ARG A 87 8.13 -7.88 1.20
N LYS A 88 8.77 -8.27 0.10
CA LYS A 88 9.31 -7.35 -0.90
C LYS A 88 8.22 -6.46 -1.51
N PHE A 89 7.03 -7.01 -1.74
CA PHE A 89 5.86 -6.23 -2.16
C PHE A 89 5.42 -5.20 -1.11
N HIS A 90 5.31 -5.57 0.17
CA HIS A 90 5.00 -4.61 1.24
C HIS A 90 6.04 -3.51 1.37
N ASN A 91 7.33 -3.86 1.28
CA ASN A 91 8.42 -2.88 1.24
C ASN A 91 8.30 -1.93 0.05
N THR A 92 7.88 -2.44 -1.12
CA THR A 92 7.65 -1.64 -2.33
C THR A 92 6.55 -0.61 -2.11
N ILE A 93 5.39 -1.00 -1.56
CA ILE A 93 4.30 -0.07 -1.26
C ILE A 93 4.75 0.99 -0.23
N ALA A 94 5.48 0.59 0.81
CA ALA A 94 6.03 1.53 1.79
C ALA A 94 7.02 2.53 1.15
N LYS A 95 7.87 2.06 0.23
CA LYS A 95 8.83 2.90 -0.50
C LYS A 95 8.12 3.87 -1.45
N ILE A 96 7.05 3.45 -2.12
CA ILE A 96 6.20 4.32 -2.93
C ILE A 96 5.60 5.45 -2.09
N CYS A 97 5.04 5.13 -0.91
CA CYS A 97 4.53 6.12 0.02
C CYS A 97 5.61 7.13 0.43
N PHE A 98 6.83 6.66 0.68
CA PHE A 98 7.97 7.51 0.99
C PHE A 98 8.35 8.45 -0.15
N ASP A 99 8.54 7.90 -1.36
CA ASP A 99 8.99 8.69 -2.51
C ASP A 99 7.96 9.74 -2.92
N LEU A 100 6.67 9.39 -2.92
CA LEU A 100 5.60 10.36 -3.16
C LEU A 100 5.58 11.44 -2.08
N SER A 101 5.71 11.06 -0.80
CA SER A 101 5.75 12.03 0.31
C SER A 101 6.94 12.98 0.17
N TYR A 102 8.09 12.49 -0.28
CA TYR A 102 9.28 13.30 -0.55
C TYR A 102 9.08 14.27 -1.71
N ILE A 103 8.54 13.79 -2.84
CA ILE A 103 8.21 14.62 -4.00
C ILE A 103 7.25 15.75 -3.60
N LEU A 104 6.22 15.43 -2.81
CA LEU A 104 5.22 16.40 -2.36
C LEU A 104 5.78 17.37 -1.31
N LYS A 105 6.64 16.90 -0.40
CA LYS A 105 7.37 17.76 0.54
C LYS A 105 8.20 18.79 -0.20
N GLU A 106 8.97 18.37 -1.21
CA GLU A 106 9.80 19.30 -1.96
C GLU A 106 8.98 20.33 -2.75
N LYS A 107 7.85 19.90 -3.33
CA LYS A 107 6.98 20.76 -4.12
C LYS A 107 6.19 21.77 -3.29
N TYR A 108 5.63 21.33 -2.15
CA TYR A 108 4.68 22.12 -1.36
C TYR A 108 5.24 22.62 -0.03
N LYS A 109 6.47 22.23 0.33
CA LYS A 109 7.13 22.55 1.60
C LYS A 109 6.32 22.12 2.83
N ILE A 110 5.61 21.01 2.70
CA ILE A 110 4.85 20.36 3.78
C ILE A 110 5.58 19.13 4.28
N LYS A 111 5.54 18.88 5.60
CA LYS A 111 6.17 17.70 6.22
C LYS A 111 5.24 16.81 7.02
N ASN A 112 3.98 17.22 7.15
CA ASN A 112 2.93 16.42 7.80
C ASN A 112 2.36 15.43 6.78
N VAL A 113 2.37 14.14 7.10
CA VAL A 113 1.83 13.09 6.23
C VAL A 113 0.88 12.22 7.05
N GLY A 114 -0.37 12.14 6.61
CA GLY A 114 -1.39 11.28 7.23
C GLY A 114 -1.62 10.02 6.43
N PHE A 115 -1.64 8.86 7.10
CA PHE A 115 -1.97 7.57 6.52
C PHE A 115 -3.35 7.10 6.99
N THR A 116 -4.29 6.96 6.05
CA THR A 116 -5.70 6.61 6.28
C THR A 116 -6.22 5.71 5.16
N GLY A 117 -7.35 5.04 5.38
CA GLY A 117 -7.93 4.07 4.45
C GLY A 117 -7.67 2.63 4.91
N GLY A 118 -8.53 1.71 4.47
CA GLY A 118 -8.55 0.33 4.96
C GLY A 118 -7.24 -0.45 4.78
N VAL A 119 -6.42 -0.12 3.78
CA VAL A 119 -5.10 -0.73 3.54
C VAL A 119 -4.13 -0.47 4.70
N PHE A 120 -4.24 0.67 5.38
CA PHE A 120 -3.42 0.99 6.55
C PHE A 120 -3.95 0.34 7.84
N GLN A 121 -4.84 -0.65 7.76
CA GLN A 121 -5.00 -1.62 8.84
C GLN A 121 -3.87 -2.65 8.85
N ASN A 122 -3.13 -2.77 7.73
CA ASN A 122 -1.98 -3.64 7.59
C ASN A 122 -0.85 -3.15 8.50
N ARG A 123 -0.59 -3.92 9.57
CA ARG A 123 0.37 -3.57 10.62
C ARG A 123 1.79 -3.65 10.10
N LEU A 124 2.08 -4.62 9.24
CA LEU A 124 3.39 -4.75 8.62
C LEU A 124 3.71 -3.51 7.79
N LEU A 125 2.78 -3.07 6.94
CA LEU A 125 2.95 -1.89 6.11
C LEU A 125 3.17 -0.63 6.95
N ILE A 126 2.39 -0.43 8.02
CA ILE A 126 2.60 0.70 8.93
C ILE A 126 4.00 0.66 9.56
N GLN A 127 4.45 -0.50 10.02
CA GLN A 127 5.78 -0.67 10.61
C GLN A 127 6.87 -0.33 9.59
N THR A 128 6.80 -0.90 8.38
CA THR A 128 7.76 -0.63 7.31
C THR A 128 7.77 0.85 6.92
N ILE A 129 6.61 1.51 6.83
CA ILE A 129 6.53 2.95 6.59
C ILE A 129 7.22 3.73 7.71
N ARG A 130 6.94 3.40 8.98
CA ARG A 130 7.60 4.07 10.12
C ARG A 130 9.12 3.91 10.08
N ASP A 131 9.60 2.74 9.71
CA ASP A 131 11.03 2.44 9.64
C ASP A 131 11.70 3.23 8.50
N ILE A 132 11.10 3.27 7.31
CA ILE A 132 11.64 4.01 6.15
C ILE A 132 11.72 5.52 6.45
N PHE A 133 10.73 6.08 7.15
CA PHE A 133 10.68 7.51 7.47
C PHE A 133 11.47 7.89 8.74
N LYS A 134 12.01 6.94 9.49
CA LYS A 134 12.51 7.15 10.87
C LYS A 134 13.58 8.24 11.01
N ASN A 135 14.41 8.43 9.99
CA ASN A 135 15.53 9.38 10.01
C ASN A 135 15.27 10.63 9.17
N GLU A 136 14.02 10.82 8.74
CA GLU A 136 13.64 11.86 7.80
C GLU A 136 12.83 12.95 8.52
N ASP A 137 12.92 14.20 8.09
CA ASP A 137 12.15 15.32 8.67
C ASP A 137 10.69 15.29 8.19
N PHE A 138 9.97 14.24 8.58
CA PHE A 138 8.53 14.11 8.41
C PHE A 138 7.85 13.93 9.75
N ILE A 139 6.59 14.39 9.82
CA ILE A 139 5.71 14.14 10.94
C ILE A 139 4.59 13.24 10.44
N LEU A 140 4.59 11.99 10.91
CA LEU A 140 3.65 10.97 10.47
C LEU A 140 2.45 10.86 11.39
N TYR A 141 1.26 10.85 10.81
CA TYR A 141 0.00 10.66 11.51
C TYR A 141 -0.64 9.33 11.08
N PHE A 142 -0.99 8.52 12.07
CA PHE A 142 -1.71 7.27 11.89
C PHE A 142 -2.95 7.28 12.79
N HIS A 143 -3.98 6.56 12.37
CA HIS A 143 -5.17 6.32 13.17
C HIS A 143 -4.84 5.56 14.47
N ASN A 144 -5.56 5.90 15.55
CA ASN A 144 -5.38 5.29 16.88
C ASN A 144 -6.70 5.13 17.62
N ARG A 145 -7.52 6.19 17.71
CA ARG A 145 -8.81 6.16 18.43
C ARG A 145 -10.01 5.81 17.56
N VAL A 146 -9.87 6.01 16.25
CA VAL A 146 -10.87 5.66 15.25
C VAL A 146 -10.19 4.77 14.22
N PRO A 147 -10.91 3.84 13.57
CA PRO A 147 -10.30 2.99 12.58
C PRO A 147 -9.97 3.80 11.31
N PRO A 148 -8.90 3.44 10.58
CA PRO A 148 -8.56 4.06 9.30
C PRO A 148 -9.52 3.65 8.17
N ASN A 149 -10.37 2.64 8.40
CA ASN A 149 -11.35 2.14 7.43
C ASN A 149 -12.67 2.93 7.46
N ASP A 150 -13.66 2.44 6.74
CA ASP A 150 -14.95 3.12 6.55
C ASP A 150 -15.70 3.41 7.86
N GLY A 151 -15.43 2.65 8.92
CA GLY A 151 -15.97 2.92 10.27
C GLY A 151 -15.52 4.26 10.86
N GLY A 152 -14.45 4.87 10.36
CA GLY A 152 -13.93 6.16 10.80
C GLY A 152 -14.35 7.35 9.92
N ILE A 153 -15.00 7.11 8.78
CA ILE A 153 -15.30 8.16 7.78
C ILE A 153 -16.21 9.24 8.36
N SER A 154 -17.21 8.86 9.17
CA SER A 154 -18.19 9.80 9.73
C SER A 154 -17.54 10.90 10.59
N LEU A 155 -16.44 10.59 11.28
CA LEU A 155 -15.70 11.60 12.04
C LEU A 155 -15.07 12.64 11.11
N GLY A 156 -14.43 12.20 10.03
CA GLY A 156 -13.83 13.10 9.04
C GLY A 156 -14.87 14.01 8.39
N GLN A 157 -16.06 13.45 8.08
CA GLN A 157 -17.19 14.21 7.54
C GLN A 157 -17.69 15.30 8.50
N ILE A 158 -17.82 14.99 9.79
CA ILE A 158 -18.27 15.98 10.80
C ILE A 158 -17.25 17.10 10.99
N VAL A 159 -15.95 16.78 10.98
CA VAL A 159 -14.90 17.79 11.12
C VAL A 159 -14.90 18.72 9.91
N LEU A 160 -14.89 18.17 8.68
CA LEU A 160 -14.91 18.97 7.45
C LEU A 160 -16.17 19.84 7.34
N GLY A 161 -17.35 19.26 7.61
CA GLY A 161 -18.61 20.02 7.54
C GLY A 161 -18.79 21.07 8.63
N LYS A 162 -17.89 21.13 9.63
CA LYS A 162 -17.82 22.23 10.62
C LYS A 162 -16.86 23.34 10.23
N GLU A 163 -15.95 23.08 9.29
CA GLU A 163 -15.00 24.08 8.78
C GLU A 163 -15.61 24.97 7.68
N GLU A 164 -16.81 24.60 7.19
CA GLU A 164 -17.70 25.43 6.35
C GLU A 164 -18.63 26.32 7.20
#